data_AF-A0A0G9H9V3-F1
#
_entry.id   AF-A0A0G9H9V3-F1
#
_cell.length_a   1.000
_cell.length_b   1.000
_cell.length_c   1.000
_cell.angle_alpha   90.00
_cell.angle_beta   90.00
_cell.angle_gamma   90.00
#
_symmetry.space_group_name_H-M   'P 1'
#
loop_
_entity.id
_entity.type
_entity.pdbx_description
1 polymer ?
#
loop_
_entity_poly.entity_id
_entity_poly.type
_entity_poly.pdbx_seq_one_letter_code
_entity_poly.pdbx_strand_id
1 'polypeptide(L)'
;MKSLTLALLLGLPLMASGQTPPGVQGHAAPVPEPMKRFAWRDEAAGYTFVAPPRWAGKVKAVPLDSKALAKSGATSGVRFVAGATTLLVLMAADSVRANALMTTGNRELSRHDGHVVAVKAEADGGSLALTDDELASAIQWDGGGAGTVAR
;
A
#
# COMPACT_ATOMS: atom_id res chain seq x y z
N MET A 1 -48.19 65.30 0.57
CA MET A 1 -47.24 65.80 1.61
C MET A 1 -46.71 64.56 2.31
N LYS A 2 -45.51 64.07 1.95
CA LYS A 2 -44.21 64.33 2.61
C LYS A 2 -44.21 63.95 4.09
N SER A 3 -43.59 62.83 4.42
CA SER A 3 -42.88 62.64 5.70
C SER A 3 -41.63 61.81 5.41
N LEU A 4 -40.53 62.54 5.23
CA LEU A 4 -39.16 62.06 5.21
C LEU A 4 -38.66 62.18 6.65
N THR A 5 -38.08 61.13 7.21
CA THR A 5 -37.22 61.27 8.39
C THR A 5 -35.96 60.44 8.18
N LEU A 6 -34.87 61.18 7.98
CA LEU A 6 -33.50 60.72 7.90
C LEU A 6 -32.92 60.82 9.31
N ALA A 7 -32.29 59.76 9.82
CA ALA A 7 -31.46 59.84 11.03
C ALA A 7 -30.10 59.19 10.74
N LEU A 8 -29.10 60.04 10.87
CA LEU A 8 -27.69 59.91 10.54
C LEU A 8 -26.98 59.13 11.67
N LEU A 9 -26.34 58.00 11.36
CA LEU A 9 -25.43 57.30 12.28
C LEU A 9 -23.98 57.67 11.95
N LEU A 10 -23.42 58.53 12.79
CA LEU A 10 -21.99 58.83 12.91
C LEU A 10 -21.29 57.70 13.69
N GLY A 11 -20.16 57.19 13.18
CA GLY A 11 -19.26 56.32 13.96
C GLY A 11 -18.29 55.48 13.13
N LEU A 12 -17.30 56.11 12.51
CA LEU A 12 -16.02 55.51 12.06
C LEU A 12 -15.20 54.97 13.25
N PRO A 13 -14.01 54.35 13.07
CA PRO A 13 -13.53 53.36 12.09
C PRO A 13 -12.70 52.27 12.78
N LEU A 14 -12.78 50.98 12.40
CA LEU A 14 -11.70 50.05 12.76
C LEU A 14 -11.39 49.05 11.64
N MET A 15 -10.17 49.23 11.14
CA MET A 15 -9.25 48.20 10.66
C MET A 15 -9.41 47.73 9.22
N ALA A 16 -8.44 48.20 8.43
CA ALA A 16 -8.02 47.74 7.13
C ALA A 16 -8.07 46.21 6.99
N SER A 17 -9.05 45.71 6.24
CA SER A 17 -8.94 44.44 5.55
C SER A 17 -7.98 44.65 4.38
N GLY A 18 -6.74 44.19 4.53
CA GLY A 18 -5.80 44.07 3.41
C GLY A 18 -6.46 43.21 2.33
N GLN A 19 -6.94 43.86 1.28
CA GLN A 19 -7.51 43.23 0.11
C GLN A 19 -6.39 42.44 -0.56
N THR A 20 -6.37 41.11 -0.37
CA THR A 20 -5.55 40.24 -1.21
C THR A 20 -5.97 40.47 -2.67
N PRO A 21 -5.04 40.78 -3.57
CA PRO A 21 -5.38 41.04 -4.96
C PRO A 21 -6.06 39.81 -5.57
N PRO A 22 -7.11 39.97 -6.38
CA PRO A 22 -7.82 38.86 -7.01
C PRO A 22 -6.89 38.20 -8.02
N GLY A 23 -6.20 37.15 -7.58
CA GLY A 23 -5.53 36.19 -8.44
C GLY A 23 -6.59 35.44 -9.24
N VAL A 24 -6.78 35.86 -10.49
CA VAL A 24 -7.36 35.03 -11.53
C VAL A 24 -6.55 33.73 -11.54
N GLN A 25 -7.22 32.59 -11.31
CA GLN A 25 -6.89 31.19 -11.67
C GLN A 25 -7.50 30.25 -10.62
N GLY A 26 -8.83 30.19 -10.57
CA GLY A 26 -9.58 29.18 -9.81
C GLY A 26 -9.55 27.81 -10.48
N HIS A 27 -8.36 27.30 -10.80
CA HIS A 27 -8.22 25.88 -11.12
C HIS A 27 -8.02 25.15 -9.80
N ALA A 28 -9.03 24.38 -9.39
CA ALA A 28 -8.85 23.37 -8.35
C ALA A 28 -7.60 22.56 -8.69
N ALA A 29 -6.76 22.25 -7.69
CA ALA A 29 -5.63 21.34 -7.88
C ALA A 29 -6.15 20.08 -8.60
N PRO A 30 -5.46 19.60 -9.66
CA PRO A 30 -5.86 18.39 -10.34
C PRO A 30 -6.08 17.30 -9.29
N VAL A 31 -7.23 16.64 -9.33
CA VAL A 31 -7.51 15.52 -8.44
C VAL A 31 -6.35 14.54 -8.60
N PRO A 32 -5.60 14.20 -7.54
CA PRO A 32 -4.45 13.32 -7.67
C PRO A 32 -4.94 11.98 -8.23
N GLU A 33 -4.57 11.70 -9.47
CA GLU A 33 -4.88 10.44 -10.10
C GLU A 33 -4.14 9.35 -9.30
N PRO A 34 -4.84 8.32 -8.80
CA PRO A 34 -4.22 7.30 -8.00
C PRO A 34 -3.17 6.60 -8.86
N MET A 35 -1.89 6.80 -8.52
CA MET A 35 -0.78 6.21 -9.25
C MET A 35 -1.00 4.69 -9.35
N LYS A 36 -0.96 4.16 -10.56
CA LYS A 36 -1.12 2.71 -10.81
C LYS A 36 -0.20 1.94 -9.88
N ARG A 37 -0.78 1.13 -8.98
CA ARG A 37 -0.04 0.30 -8.03
C ARG A 37 0.30 -1.04 -8.66
N PHE A 38 1.38 -1.64 -8.19
CA PHE A 38 1.67 -3.04 -8.48
C PHE A 38 0.76 -3.89 -7.59
N ALA A 39 0.08 -4.87 -8.18
CA ALA A 39 -0.70 -5.86 -7.45
C ALA A 39 -0.45 -7.24 -8.03
N TRP A 40 -0.33 -8.23 -7.15
CA TRP A 40 -0.26 -9.64 -7.53
C TRP A 40 -1.14 -10.47 -6.59
N ARG A 41 -1.85 -11.43 -7.16
CA ARG A 41 -2.85 -12.24 -6.46
C ARG A 41 -2.37 -13.68 -6.33
N ASP A 42 -2.40 -14.19 -5.11
CA ASP A 42 -2.27 -15.62 -4.81
C ASP A 42 -3.67 -16.21 -4.63
N GLU A 43 -4.19 -16.86 -5.67
CA GLU A 43 -5.51 -17.50 -5.61
C GLU A 43 -5.51 -18.74 -4.70
N ALA A 44 -4.37 -19.41 -4.53
CA ALA A 44 -4.30 -20.62 -3.73
C ALA A 44 -4.37 -20.30 -2.23
N ALA A 45 -3.78 -19.18 -1.83
CA ALA A 45 -3.80 -18.72 -0.44
C ALA A 45 -4.88 -17.66 -0.15
N GLY A 46 -5.52 -17.07 -1.17
CA GLY A 46 -6.60 -16.09 -0.96
C GLY A 46 -6.12 -14.73 -0.46
N TYR A 47 -5.03 -14.20 -1.04
CA TYR A 47 -4.55 -12.85 -0.74
C TYR A 47 -4.02 -12.11 -1.96
N THR A 48 -4.12 -10.78 -1.92
CA THR A 48 -3.45 -9.88 -2.86
C THR A 48 -2.27 -9.20 -2.18
N PHE A 49 -1.10 -9.27 -2.81
CA PHE A 49 0.04 -8.44 -2.49
C PHE A 49 -0.04 -7.12 -3.25
N VAL A 50 -0.05 -6.00 -2.54
CA VAL A 50 -0.06 -4.65 -3.12
C VAL A 50 1.24 -3.94 -2.76
N ALA A 51 2.02 -3.62 -3.79
CA ALA A 51 3.27 -2.88 -3.62
C ALA A 51 3.11 -1.39 -3.93
N PRO A 52 4.08 -0.57 -3.48
CA PRO A 52 4.11 0.85 -3.76
C PRO A 52 4.13 1.14 -5.28
N PRO A 53 3.65 2.33 -5.72
CA PRO A 53 3.62 2.70 -7.13
C PRO A 53 4.97 2.60 -7.85
N ARG A 54 6.09 2.72 -7.12
CA ARG A 54 7.45 2.63 -7.71
C ARG A 54 7.76 1.26 -8.32
N TRP A 55 7.01 0.21 -7.99
CA TRP A 55 7.14 -1.11 -8.59
C TRP A 55 6.39 -1.25 -9.92
N ALA A 56 5.39 -0.42 -10.18
CA ALA A 56 4.54 -0.54 -11.35
C ALA A 56 5.35 -0.44 -12.65
N GLY A 57 5.21 -1.44 -13.52
CA GLY A 57 5.94 -1.54 -14.79
C GLY A 57 7.43 -1.93 -14.67
N LYS A 58 7.97 -2.07 -13.45
CA LYS A 58 9.39 -2.41 -13.22
C LYS A 58 9.58 -3.81 -12.62
N VAL A 59 8.64 -4.22 -11.76
CA VAL A 59 8.70 -5.50 -11.06
C VAL A 59 7.80 -6.51 -11.74
N LYS A 60 8.25 -7.76 -11.80
CA LYS A 60 7.48 -8.91 -12.28
C LYS A 60 7.29 -9.91 -11.15
N ALA A 61 6.12 -10.53 -11.09
CA ALA A 61 5.83 -11.67 -10.25
C ALA A 61 6.15 -12.96 -11.02
N VAL A 62 6.98 -13.82 -10.45
CA VAL A 62 7.32 -15.13 -11.01
C VAL A 62 6.93 -16.19 -9.97
N PRO A 63 5.89 -16.99 -10.22
CA PRO A 63 5.49 -18.07 -9.31
C PRO A 63 6.66 -19.03 -9.05
N LEU A 64 6.74 -19.55 -7.82
CA LEU A 64 7.73 -20.57 -7.48
C LEU A 64 7.38 -21.91 -8.14
N ASP A 65 8.41 -22.61 -8.63
CA ASP A 65 8.24 -23.97 -9.13
C ASP A 65 8.06 -24.98 -7.99
N SER A 66 7.59 -26.18 -8.33
CA SER A 66 7.32 -27.25 -7.35
C SER A 66 8.54 -27.64 -6.53
N LYS A 67 9.76 -27.52 -7.07
CA LYS A 67 11.00 -27.85 -6.35
C LYS A 67 11.29 -26.80 -5.27
N ALA A 68 11.10 -25.52 -5.60
CA ALA A 68 11.24 -24.42 -4.65
C ALA A 68 10.19 -24.52 -3.52
N LEU A 69 8.93 -24.82 -3.85
CA LEU A 69 7.86 -25.01 -2.87
C LEU A 69 8.12 -26.19 -1.93
N ALA A 70 8.54 -27.35 -2.48
CA ALA A 70 8.89 -28.51 -1.67
C ALA A 70 10.05 -28.23 -0.71
N LYS A 71 11.03 -27.41 -1.13
CA LYS A 71 12.17 -27.04 -0.29
C LYS A 71 11.78 -26.06 0.83
N SER A 72 10.86 -25.14 0.58
CA SER A 72 10.44 -24.15 1.58
C SER A 72 9.36 -24.66 2.52
N GLY A 73 8.66 -25.73 2.16
CA GLY A 73 7.47 -26.20 2.88
C GLY A 73 6.20 -25.38 2.58
N ALA A 74 6.29 -24.43 1.63
CA ALA A 74 5.17 -23.60 1.21
C ALA A 74 4.18 -24.36 0.31
N THR A 75 2.91 -23.98 0.36
CA THR A 75 1.86 -24.47 -0.55
C THR A 75 1.81 -23.65 -1.84
N SER A 76 2.09 -22.36 -1.75
CA SER A 76 2.23 -21.44 -2.88
C SER A 76 3.33 -20.41 -2.61
N GLY A 77 3.76 -19.68 -3.64
CA GLY A 77 4.72 -18.62 -3.47
C GLY A 77 5.11 -17.96 -4.76
N VAL A 78 5.72 -16.79 -4.62
CA VAL A 78 6.10 -15.92 -5.72
C VAL A 78 7.42 -15.24 -5.43
N ARG A 79 8.21 -15.07 -6.49
CA ARG A 79 9.40 -14.24 -6.50
C ARG A 79 9.08 -12.93 -7.20
N PHE A 80 9.37 -11.81 -6.56
CA PHE A 80 9.29 -10.49 -7.20
C PHE A 80 10.67 -10.11 -7.73
N VAL A 81 10.75 -9.87 -9.03
CA VAL A 81 12.02 -9.62 -9.72
C VAL A 81 12.00 -8.28 -10.46
N ALA A 82 13.13 -7.57 -10.40
CA ALA A 82 13.43 -6.42 -11.23
C ALA A 82 14.65 -6.75 -12.09
N GLY A 83 14.42 -7.06 -13.36
CA GLY A 83 15.48 -7.61 -14.23
C GLY A 83 15.99 -8.96 -13.71
N ALA A 84 17.28 -9.05 -13.42
CA ALA A 84 17.91 -10.25 -12.85
C ALA A 84 17.89 -10.29 -11.30
N THR A 85 17.50 -9.18 -10.66
CA THR A 85 17.52 -9.06 -9.20
C THR A 85 16.22 -9.56 -8.61
N THR A 86 16.32 -10.47 -7.64
CA THR A 86 15.19 -10.80 -6.77
C THR A 86 15.10 -9.76 -5.67
N LEU A 87 13.92 -9.16 -5.49
CA LEU A 87 13.68 -8.17 -4.43
C LEU A 87 13.18 -8.81 -3.14
N LEU A 88 12.26 -9.77 -3.29
CA LEU A 88 11.77 -10.60 -2.18
C LEU A 88 11.06 -11.83 -2.73
N VAL A 89 10.89 -12.81 -1.86
CA VAL A 89 10.07 -13.99 -2.10
C VAL A 89 8.97 -14.03 -1.05
N LEU A 90 7.72 -14.15 -1.49
CA LEU A 90 6.60 -14.49 -0.62
C LEU A 90 6.28 -15.97 -0.74
N MET A 91 5.96 -16.57 0.39
CA MET A 91 5.60 -17.98 0.49
C MET A 91 4.38 -18.07 1.40
N ALA A 92 3.37 -18.79 0.96
CA ALA A 92 2.21 -19.08 1.78
C ALA A 92 2.18 -20.54 2.20
N ALA A 93 1.64 -20.80 3.38
CA ALA A 93 1.41 -22.14 3.89
C ALA A 93 0.11 -22.18 4.70
N ASP A 94 -0.55 -23.33 4.70
CA ASP A 94 -1.60 -23.64 5.66
C ASP A 94 -1.02 -23.85 7.08
N SER A 95 -1.91 -24.02 8.06
CA SER A 95 -1.54 -24.15 9.47
C SER A 95 -0.71 -25.38 9.78
N VAL A 96 -0.88 -26.46 9.00
CA VAL A 96 -0.13 -27.71 9.13
C VAL A 96 1.32 -27.50 8.70
N ARG A 97 1.54 -26.73 7.64
CA ARG A 97 2.86 -26.47 7.06
C ARG A 97 3.54 -25.20 7.57
N ALA A 98 2.82 -24.33 8.27
CA ALA A 98 3.32 -23.06 8.79
C ALA A 98 4.61 -23.23 9.62
N ASN A 99 4.68 -24.25 10.48
CA ASN A 99 5.89 -24.49 11.27
C ASN A 99 7.09 -24.85 10.38
N ALA A 100 6.91 -25.78 9.43
CA ALA A 100 7.94 -26.15 8.48
C ALA A 100 8.43 -24.92 7.69
N LEU A 101 7.51 -24.07 7.23
CA LEU A 101 7.84 -22.82 6.54
C LEU A 101 8.72 -21.90 7.40
N MET A 102 8.42 -21.72 8.69
CA MET A 102 9.19 -20.85 9.59
C MET A 102 10.56 -21.43 9.97
N THR A 103 10.69 -22.75 10.10
CA THR A 103 11.99 -23.39 10.41
C THR A 103 13.05 -23.17 9.33
N THR A 104 12.65 -22.79 8.12
CA THR A 104 13.59 -22.44 7.03
C THR A 104 14.14 -21.00 7.12
N GLY A 105 13.83 -20.28 8.21
CA GLY A 105 14.34 -18.94 8.49
C GLY A 105 13.55 -17.80 7.85
N ASN A 106 12.32 -18.07 7.39
CA ASN A 106 11.44 -17.03 6.85
C ASN A 106 10.81 -16.21 7.98
N ARG A 107 10.49 -14.94 7.68
CA ARG A 107 9.76 -14.06 8.61
C ARG A 107 8.27 -14.10 8.29
N GLU A 108 7.42 -14.39 9.27
CA GLU A 108 5.97 -14.25 9.13
C GLU A 108 5.61 -12.78 8.88
N LEU A 109 4.78 -12.52 7.86
CA LEU A 109 4.24 -11.19 7.56
C LEU A 109 2.79 -11.05 7.97
N SER A 110 1.98 -12.07 7.71
CA SER A 110 0.55 -12.02 7.95
C SER A 110 -0.03 -13.41 8.10
N ARG A 111 -1.12 -13.50 8.84
CA ARG A 111 -1.86 -14.74 9.11
C ARG A 111 -3.35 -14.46 9.09
N HIS A 112 -4.10 -15.33 8.43
CA HIS A 112 -5.55 -15.25 8.36
C HIS A 112 -6.14 -16.63 8.06
N ASP A 113 -7.23 -16.99 8.75
CA ASP A 113 -7.98 -18.23 8.53
C ASP A 113 -7.10 -19.49 8.32
N GLY A 114 -6.16 -19.71 9.25
CA GLY A 114 -5.23 -20.84 9.20
C GLY A 114 -4.14 -20.76 8.12
N HIS A 115 -4.11 -19.73 7.29
CA HIS A 115 -3.06 -19.47 6.30
C HIS A 115 -2.05 -18.46 6.83
N VAL A 116 -0.80 -18.63 6.40
CA VAL A 116 0.33 -17.79 6.78
C VAL A 116 1.06 -17.35 5.53
N VAL A 117 1.36 -16.06 5.44
CA VAL A 117 2.28 -15.50 4.44
C VAL A 117 3.58 -15.17 5.14
N ALA A 118 4.66 -15.77 4.66
CA ALA A 118 6.02 -15.48 5.08
C ALA A 118 6.81 -14.81 3.97
N VAL A 119 7.79 -14.00 4.36
CA VAL A 119 8.73 -13.37 3.46
C VAL A 119 10.12 -13.92 3.67
N LYS A 120 10.82 -14.05 2.55
CA LYS A 120 12.27 -14.09 2.49
C LYS A 120 12.73 -12.84 1.76
N ALA A 121 13.31 -11.91 2.50
CA ALA A 121 13.95 -10.74 1.90
C ALA A 121 15.21 -11.20 1.16
N GLU A 122 15.36 -10.80 -0.09
CA GLU A 122 16.47 -11.20 -0.95
C GLU A 122 17.09 -9.94 -1.53
N ALA A 123 18.40 -9.75 -1.31
CA ALA A 123 19.22 -8.63 -1.79
C ALA A 123 18.80 -7.21 -1.34
N ASP A 124 19.75 -6.28 -1.45
CA ASP A 124 19.47 -4.85 -1.35
C ASP A 124 18.75 -4.41 -2.64
N GLY A 125 17.43 -4.22 -2.53
CA GLY A 125 16.59 -3.78 -3.64
C GLY A 125 16.81 -2.32 -4.05
N GLY A 126 17.73 -1.60 -3.39
CA GLY A 126 17.99 -0.19 -3.62
C GLY A 126 16.71 0.64 -3.57
N SER A 127 16.45 1.43 -4.62
CA SER A 127 15.23 2.24 -4.71
C SER A 127 13.93 1.43 -4.81
N LEU A 128 14.00 0.12 -5.08
CA LEU A 128 12.86 -0.78 -5.11
C LEU A 128 12.70 -1.61 -3.83
N ALA A 129 13.62 -1.52 -2.87
CA ALA A 129 13.46 -2.17 -1.57
C ALA A 129 12.20 -1.64 -0.88
N LEU A 130 11.46 -2.53 -0.21
CA LEU A 130 10.30 -2.16 0.59
C LEU A 130 10.74 -1.84 2.01
N THR A 131 10.13 -0.83 2.62
CA THR A 131 10.26 -0.61 4.06
C THR A 131 9.49 -1.69 4.82
N ASP A 132 9.78 -1.86 6.11
CA ASP A 132 9.03 -2.79 6.95
C ASP A 132 7.54 -2.40 7.03
N ASP A 133 7.20 -1.10 7.07
CA ASP A 133 5.82 -0.61 7.10
C ASP A 133 5.06 -0.91 5.80
N GLU A 134 5.73 -0.73 4.66
CA GLU A 134 5.15 -1.08 3.36
C GLU A 134 4.90 -2.58 3.25
N LEU A 135 5.82 -3.39 3.78
CA LEU A 135 5.68 -4.84 3.75
C LEU A 135 4.60 -5.34 4.71
N ALA A 136 4.50 -4.75 5.90
CA ALA A 136 3.47 -5.07 6.89
C ALA A 136 2.05 -4.75 6.39
N SER A 137 1.91 -3.75 5.52
CA SER A 137 0.62 -3.34 4.94
C SER A 137 0.36 -3.92 3.53
N ALA A 138 1.29 -4.66 2.96
CA ALA A 138 1.21 -5.14 1.58
C ALA A 138 0.23 -6.31 1.38
N ILE A 139 -0.09 -7.07 2.42
CA ILE A 139 -0.97 -8.25 2.32
C ILE A 139 -2.43 -7.84 2.55
N GLN A 140 -3.26 -8.12 1.56
CA GLN A 140 -4.71 -7.91 1.61
C GLN A 140 -5.39 -9.26 1.44
N TRP A 141 -5.90 -9.82 2.54
CA TRP A 141 -6.66 -11.07 2.53
C TRP A 141 -8.04 -10.89 1.90
N ASP A 142 -8.54 -11.94 1.28
CA ASP A 142 -9.87 -11.95 0.70
C ASP A 142 -10.94 -11.77 1.78
N GLY A 143 -11.89 -10.87 1.53
CA GLY A 143 -12.92 -10.54 2.53
C GLY A 143 -12.41 -9.76 3.76
N GLY A 144 -11.11 -9.46 3.84
CA GLY A 144 -10.50 -8.65 4.88
C GLY A 144 -10.29 -7.20 4.46
N GLY A 145 -10.32 -6.27 5.42
CA GLY A 145 -9.77 -4.93 5.21
C GLY A 145 -8.25 -4.99 5.04
N ALA A 146 -7.68 -4.10 4.23
CA ALA A 146 -6.23 -3.99 4.06
C ALA A 146 -5.53 -3.84 5.42
N GLY A 147 -4.49 -4.66 5.67
CA GLY A 147 -3.73 -4.59 6.93
C GLY A 147 -4.36 -5.34 8.11
N THR A 148 -5.11 -6.43 7.87
CA THR A 148 -5.53 -7.32 8.97
C THR A 148 -4.31 -8.04 9.55
N VAL A 149 -3.68 -7.41 10.54
CA VAL A 149 -2.74 -8.03 11.46
C VAL A 149 -3.57 -8.84 12.45
N ALA A 150 -3.68 -10.15 12.25
CA ALA A 150 -4.02 -11.03 13.37
C ALA A 150 -2.81 -11.04 14.29
N ARG A 151 -2.89 -10.21 15.33
CA ARG A 151 -1.88 -10.02 16.37
C ARG A 151 -1.84 -11.22 17.31
#